data_AF-A0A6A6RJN0-F1
#
_entry.id   AF-A0A6A6RJN0-F1
#
_cell.length_a   1.000
_cell.length_b   1.000
_cell.length_c   1.000
_cell.angle_alpha   90.00
_cell.angle_beta   90.00
_cell.angle_gamma   90.00
#
_symmetry.space_group_name_H-M   'P 1'
#
loop_
_entity.id
_entity.type
_entity.pdbx_description
1 polymer ?
#
loop_
_entity_poly.entity_id
_entity_poly.type
_entity_poly.pdbx_seq_one_letter_code
_entity_poly.pdbx_strand_id
1 'polypeptide(L)'
;MATIETPVLLTSLAGAGLLPSPVILSTFKPTVQLSVSFNDVPVAAGNLFRASSCKSAPVVTFTPEAGTSADTKYTFLLVDPDAPTPDDPKFAYWRHWVVSSILGTGEDVSKNGKTLTEYLGPGPKDDSKPHRYLFLLYREPKDLKELTKEDVGGEEFVQRRSFGAKEWTEKHGLELVGVNWMLGAGDGWKDSDKDEL
;
A
#
# COMPACT_ATOMS: atom_id res chain seq x y z
N MET A 1 -12.06 -10.01 -11.56
CA MET A 1 -11.64 -9.10 -10.47
C MET A 1 -12.44 -7.81 -10.60
N ALA A 2 -12.77 -7.15 -9.50
CA ALA A 2 -13.51 -5.89 -9.54
C ALA A 2 -12.56 -4.75 -9.96
N THR A 3 -12.90 -4.05 -11.04
CA THR A 3 -12.19 -2.85 -11.51
C THR A 3 -12.73 -1.65 -10.74
N ILE A 4 -11.86 -0.89 -10.08
CA ILE A 4 -12.22 0.40 -9.46
C ILE A 4 -12.08 1.49 -10.52
N GLU A 5 -13.17 2.19 -10.83
CA GLU A 5 -13.09 3.31 -11.78
C GLU A 5 -12.19 4.43 -11.24
N THR A 6 -11.36 5.02 -12.10
CA THR A 6 -10.40 6.07 -11.72
C THR A 6 -11.05 7.24 -10.96
N PRO A 7 -12.21 7.78 -11.38
CA PRO A 7 -12.87 8.85 -10.62
C PRO A 7 -13.27 8.42 -9.21
N VAL A 8 -13.73 7.17 -9.04
CA VAL A 8 -14.10 6.61 -7.72
C VAL A 8 -12.86 6.49 -6.84
N LEU A 9 -11.76 5.95 -7.37
CA LEU A 9 -10.50 5.85 -6.64
C LEU A 9 -9.99 7.23 -6.20
N LEU A 10 -9.90 8.19 -7.11
CA LEU A 10 -9.38 9.53 -6.78
C LEU A 10 -10.28 10.27 -5.78
N THR A 11 -11.60 10.15 -5.91
CA THR A 11 -12.56 10.72 -4.95
C THR A 11 -12.41 10.10 -3.57
N SER A 12 -12.25 8.77 -3.50
CA SER A 12 -12.05 8.08 -2.21
C SER A 12 -10.75 8.49 -1.52
N LEU A 13 -9.65 8.62 -2.27
CA LEU A 13 -8.36 9.05 -1.73
C LEU A 13 -8.44 10.49 -1.21
N ALA A 14 -9.08 11.39 -1.97
CA ALA A 14 -9.26 12.78 -1.54
C ALA A 14 -10.16 12.86 -0.28
N GLY A 15 -11.27 12.14 -0.26
CA GLY A 15 -12.18 12.08 0.89
C GLY A 15 -11.53 11.51 2.15
N ALA A 16 -10.55 10.62 1.99
CA ALA A 16 -9.76 10.05 3.09
C ALA A 16 -8.52 10.87 3.46
N GLY A 17 -8.28 12.03 2.83
CA GLY A 17 -7.09 12.86 3.08
C GLY A 17 -5.78 12.19 2.65
N LEU A 18 -5.83 11.27 1.68
CA LEU A 18 -4.69 10.57 1.10
C LEU A 18 -4.21 11.19 -0.22
N LEU A 19 -5.02 12.07 -0.83
CA LEU A 19 -4.71 12.81 -2.05
C LEU A 19 -5.05 14.31 -1.88
N PRO A 20 -4.07 15.23 -1.91
CA PRO A 20 -2.63 14.96 -1.91
C PRO A 20 -2.13 14.46 -0.54
N SER A 21 -1.03 13.71 -0.56
CA SER A 21 -0.24 13.32 0.61
C SER A 21 1.26 13.26 0.23
N PRO A 22 2.17 13.08 1.21
CA PRO A 22 3.59 12.92 0.91
C PRO A 22 3.92 11.85 -0.14
N VAL A 23 3.15 10.76 -0.22
CA VAL A 23 3.38 9.65 -1.15
C VAL A 23 2.46 9.66 -2.39
N ILE A 24 1.37 10.46 -2.38
CA ILE A 24 0.45 10.60 -3.53
C ILE A 24 0.29 12.09 -3.84
N LEU A 25 0.99 12.56 -4.87
CA LEU A 25 0.99 13.98 -5.25
C LEU A 25 -0.36 14.41 -5.85
N SER A 26 -0.69 15.70 -5.75
CA SER A 26 -1.91 16.27 -6.36
C SER A 26 -1.97 16.10 -7.88
N THR A 27 -0.84 15.88 -8.53
CA THR A 27 -0.69 15.63 -9.96
C THR A 27 -0.81 14.15 -10.34
N PHE A 28 -0.97 13.26 -9.37
CA PHE A 28 -1.05 11.82 -9.61
C PHE A 28 -2.21 11.48 -10.55
N LYS A 29 -1.90 10.67 -11.57
CA LYS A 29 -2.86 10.10 -12.49
C LYS A 29 -2.60 8.60 -12.56
N PRO A 30 -3.51 7.75 -12.07
CA PRO A 30 -3.34 6.30 -12.15
C PRO A 30 -3.22 5.86 -13.62
N THR A 31 -2.17 5.12 -13.93
CA THR A 31 -1.96 4.49 -15.23
C THR A 31 -2.07 2.97 -15.15
N VAL A 32 -1.94 2.42 -13.95
CA VAL A 32 -2.09 0.99 -13.64
C VAL A 32 -3.22 0.79 -12.64
N GLN A 33 -4.09 -0.17 -12.93
CA GLN A 33 -5.06 -0.67 -11.96
C GLN A 33 -4.43 -1.74 -11.07
N LEU A 34 -4.39 -1.47 -9.77
CA LEU A 34 -3.84 -2.37 -8.76
C LEU A 34 -4.98 -3.17 -8.10
N SER A 35 -5.03 -4.46 -8.37
CA SER A 35 -5.99 -5.37 -7.74
C SER A 35 -5.37 -5.98 -6.48
N VAL A 36 -6.09 -5.88 -5.37
CA VAL A 36 -5.68 -6.38 -4.06
C VAL A 36 -6.86 -7.14 -3.45
N SER A 37 -6.62 -8.33 -2.90
CA SER A 37 -7.66 -9.08 -2.18
C SER A 37 -7.11 -9.87 -1.00
N PHE A 38 -7.84 -9.86 0.11
CA PHE A 38 -7.62 -10.72 1.27
C PHE A 38 -8.70 -11.79 1.33
N ASN A 39 -8.31 -13.07 1.32
CA ASN A 39 -9.25 -14.21 1.35
C ASN A 39 -10.41 -14.04 0.34
N ASP A 40 -10.05 -13.73 -0.92
CA ASP A 40 -10.97 -13.47 -2.03
C ASP A 40 -11.91 -12.24 -1.88
N VAL A 41 -11.77 -11.47 -0.80
CA VAL A 41 -12.47 -10.20 -0.61
C VAL A 41 -11.62 -9.07 -1.21
N PRO A 42 -12.11 -8.37 -2.24
CA PRO A 42 -11.35 -7.30 -2.88
C PRO A 42 -11.25 -6.08 -1.98
N VAL A 43 -10.08 -5.43 -2.03
CA VAL A 43 -9.92 -4.06 -1.56
C VAL A 43 -10.51 -3.12 -2.62
N ALA A 44 -11.48 -2.33 -2.21
CA ALA A 44 -12.33 -1.51 -3.05
C ALA A 44 -12.33 -0.05 -2.55
N ALA A 45 -11.16 0.60 -2.63
CA ALA A 45 -11.02 2.04 -2.41
C ALA A 45 -11.58 2.54 -1.05
N GLY A 46 -11.13 1.90 0.03
CA GLY A 46 -11.43 2.35 1.40
C GLY A 46 -12.40 1.46 2.19
N ASN A 47 -12.82 0.32 1.65
CA ASN A 47 -13.60 -0.64 2.42
C ASN A 47 -12.82 -1.14 3.66
N LEU A 48 -13.56 -1.48 4.71
CA LEU A 48 -13.01 -1.87 6.00
C LEU A 48 -12.69 -3.36 6.04
N PHE A 49 -11.48 -3.68 6.50
CA PHE A 49 -11.03 -5.02 6.84
C PHE A 49 -10.75 -5.12 8.34
N ARG A 50 -11.02 -6.29 8.91
CA ARG A 50 -10.63 -6.61 10.29
C ARG A 50 -9.21 -7.14 10.32
N ALA A 51 -8.45 -6.80 11.35
CA ALA A 51 -7.06 -7.24 11.50
C ALA A 51 -6.91 -8.77 11.33
N SER A 52 -7.83 -9.57 11.90
CA SER A 52 -7.82 -11.02 11.73
C SER A 52 -7.94 -11.51 10.28
N SER A 53 -8.64 -10.77 9.42
CA SER A 53 -8.81 -11.10 8.00
C SER A 53 -7.57 -10.81 7.15
N CYS A 54 -6.61 -10.05 7.69
CA CYS A 54 -5.39 -9.63 7.00
C CYS A 54 -4.11 -10.26 7.59
N LYS A 55 -4.22 -11.41 8.29
CA LYS A 55 -3.04 -12.10 8.86
C LYS A 55 -2.07 -12.61 7.80
N SER A 56 -2.60 -13.09 6.68
CA SER A 56 -1.82 -13.52 5.51
C SER A 56 -1.68 -12.38 4.52
N ALA A 57 -0.60 -12.39 3.74
CA ALA A 57 -0.40 -11.41 2.67
C ALA A 57 -1.59 -11.44 1.67
N PRO A 58 -2.02 -10.29 1.16
CA PRO A 58 -3.05 -10.26 0.13
C PRO A 58 -2.50 -10.77 -1.19
N VAL A 59 -3.40 -11.23 -2.06
CA VAL A 59 -3.07 -11.40 -3.47
C VAL A 59 -3.04 -10.03 -4.12
N VAL A 60 -1.92 -9.68 -4.74
CA VAL A 60 -1.74 -8.39 -5.44
C VAL A 60 -1.36 -8.64 -6.88
N THR A 61 -2.16 -8.12 -7.80
CA THR A 61 -1.93 -8.29 -9.25
C THR A 61 -2.19 -6.99 -9.99
N PHE A 62 -1.57 -6.84 -11.15
CA PHE A 62 -1.78 -5.70 -12.03
C PHE A 62 -1.44 -6.05 -13.47
N THR A 63 -1.97 -5.26 -14.40
CA THR A 63 -1.53 -5.28 -15.81
C THR A 63 -0.64 -4.06 -16.05
N PRO A 64 0.56 -4.24 -16.63
CA PRO A 64 1.46 -3.11 -16.91
C PRO A 64 0.85 -2.15 -17.92
N GLU A 65 1.37 -0.92 -17.95
CA GLU A 65 0.89 0.11 -18.87
C GLU A 65 1.13 -0.31 -20.34
N ALA A 66 0.23 0.10 -21.22
CA ALA A 66 0.41 -0.15 -22.64
C ALA A 66 1.70 0.51 -23.15
N GLY A 67 2.48 -0.24 -23.93
CA GLY A 67 3.73 0.25 -24.52
C GLY A 67 4.96 0.17 -23.60
N THR A 68 4.84 -0.38 -22.38
CA THR A 68 6.03 -0.71 -21.57
C THR A 68 6.77 -1.91 -22.16
N SER A 69 8.09 -1.93 -22.02
CA SER A 69 8.93 -3.06 -22.42
C SER A 69 8.71 -4.26 -21.49
N ALA A 70 8.92 -5.49 -21.99
CA ALA A 70 8.73 -6.72 -21.21
C ALA A 70 9.67 -6.85 -20.00
N ASP A 71 10.78 -6.10 -19.99
CA ASP A 71 11.74 -6.00 -18.89
C ASP A 71 11.44 -4.85 -17.91
N THR A 72 10.33 -4.12 -18.10
CA THR A 72 9.90 -3.06 -17.18
C THR A 72 9.58 -3.67 -15.83
N LYS A 73 10.23 -3.14 -14.79
CA LYS A 73 10.08 -3.58 -13.42
C LYS A 73 9.24 -2.61 -12.60
N TYR A 74 8.66 -3.14 -11.54
CA TYR A 74 7.85 -2.40 -10.60
C TYR A 74 8.26 -2.71 -9.16
N THR A 75 8.04 -1.74 -8.29
CA THR A 75 8.18 -1.89 -6.83
C THR A 75 6.82 -1.65 -6.18
N PHE A 76 6.40 -2.56 -5.32
CA PHE A 76 5.17 -2.50 -4.54
C PHE A 76 5.47 -2.18 -3.07
N LEU A 77 4.71 -1.24 -2.49
CA LEU A 77 4.75 -0.86 -1.07
C LEU A 77 3.35 -1.05 -0.45
N LEU A 78 3.31 -1.63 0.75
CA LEU A 78 2.20 -1.51 1.70
C LEU A 78 2.65 -0.67 2.90
N VAL A 79 2.00 0.47 3.13
CA VAL A 79 2.34 1.40 4.21
C VAL A 79 1.12 1.92 4.96
N ASP A 80 1.31 2.25 6.24
CA ASP A 80 0.30 2.80 7.14
C ASP A 80 0.69 4.25 7.56
N PRO A 81 -0.04 5.29 7.13
CA PRO A 81 0.18 6.69 7.52
C PRO A 81 -0.35 7.02 8.92
N ASP A 82 -0.99 6.08 9.60
CA ASP A 82 -1.75 6.28 10.82
C ASP A 82 -1.09 5.60 12.03
N ALA A 83 0.10 5.02 11.92
CA ALA A 83 0.74 4.38 13.06
C ALA A 83 1.30 5.42 14.06
N PRO A 84 1.17 5.21 15.39
CA PRO A 84 0.45 4.13 16.06
C PRO A 84 -1.08 4.30 16.11
N THR A 85 -1.60 5.52 15.97
CA THR A 85 -3.04 5.79 15.81
C THR A 85 -3.24 6.98 14.84
N PRO A 86 -4.39 7.05 14.12
CA PRO A 86 -4.66 8.18 13.23
C PRO A 86 -4.63 9.55 13.92
N ASP A 87 -4.92 9.60 15.23
CA ASP A 87 -4.96 10.82 16.03
C ASP A 87 -3.56 11.30 16.49
N ASP A 88 -2.56 10.41 16.59
CA ASP A 88 -1.16 10.74 16.93
C ASP A 88 -0.20 9.88 16.08
N PRO A 89 -0.08 10.12 14.76
CA PRO A 89 0.60 9.22 13.82
C PRO A 89 2.13 9.38 13.82
N LYS A 90 2.77 9.42 14.99
CA LYS A 90 4.23 9.64 15.14
C LYS A 90 5.13 8.53 14.58
N PHE A 91 4.56 7.37 14.22
CA PHE A 91 5.26 6.25 13.60
C PHE A 91 4.96 6.12 12.10
N ALA A 92 4.21 7.06 11.53
CA ALA A 92 3.96 7.12 10.10
C ALA A 92 5.24 7.44 9.30
N TYR A 93 5.44 6.86 8.12
CA TYR A 93 4.70 5.70 7.59
C TYR A 93 5.23 4.42 8.23
N TRP A 94 4.36 3.49 8.58
CA TRP A 94 4.79 2.16 9.03
C TRP A 94 4.87 1.19 7.85
N ARG A 95 6.02 0.52 7.68
CA ARG A 95 6.35 -0.34 6.54
C ARG A 95 5.85 -1.78 6.75
N HIS A 96 4.73 -2.11 6.11
CA HIS A 96 4.12 -3.44 6.20
C HIS A 96 4.72 -4.44 5.22
N TRP A 97 4.99 -4.04 3.98
CA TRP A 97 5.47 -4.94 2.93
C TRP A 97 6.16 -4.15 1.83
N VAL A 98 7.32 -4.64 1.36
CA VAL A 98 8.01 -4.07 0.19
C VAL A 98 8.51 -5.20 -0.70
N VAL A 99 8.13 -5.13 -1.98
CA VAL A 99 8.55 -6.08 -3.01
C VAL A 99 9.05 -5.29 -4.22
N SER A 100 10.28 -5.50 -4.64
CA SER A 100 10.88 -4.81 -5.80
C SER A 100 11.05 -5.75 -6.98
N SER A 101 11.51 -5.22 -8.10
CA SER A 101 11.88 -5.98 -9.30
C SER A 101 10.76 -6.90 -9.81
N ILE A 102 9.51 -6.48 -9.62
CA ILE A 102 8.33 -7.20 -10.07
C ILE A 102 8.17 -7.03 -11.57
N LEU A 103 8.01 -8.13 -12.31
CA LEU A 103 7.65 -8.08 -13.72
C LEU A 103 6.13 -7.94 -13.90
N GLY A 104 5.70 -7.15 -14.87
CA GLY A 104 4.28 -6.95 -15.19
C GLY A 104 3.62 -8.14 -15.90
N THR A 105 3.71 -9.35 -15.35
CA THR A 105 3.17 -10.58 -15.99
C THR A 105 1.70 -10.83 -15.69
N GLY A 106 1.10 -10.06 -14.76
CA GLY A 106 -0.25 -10.32 -14.24
C GLY A 106 -0.29 -11.35 -13.10
N GLU A 107 0.87 -11.95 -12.78
CA GLU A 107 0.99 -12.82 -11.61
C GLU A 107 1.02 -12.02 -10.30
N ASP A 108 0.86 -12.74 -9.20
CA ASP A 108 0.98 -12.18 -7.86
C ASP A 108 2.39 -11.59 -7.65
N VAL A 109 2.47 -10.35 -7.15
CA VAL A 109 3.75 -9.66 -6.90
C VAL A 109 4.72 -10.46 -6.04
N SER A 110 4.22 -11.30 -5.12
CA SER A 110 5.02 -12.16 -4.26
C SER A 110 5.69 -13.34 -4.99
N LYS A 111 5.20 -13.70 -6.18
CA LYS A 111 5.71 -14.83 -6.97
C LYS A 111 6.77 -14.44 -7.99
N ASN A 112 6.77 -13.19 -8.43
CA ASN A 112 7.59 -12.71 -9.54
C ASN A 112 8.41 -11.45 -9.20
N GLY A 113 8.47 -11.08 -7.91
CA GLY A 113 9.30 -9.99 -7.39
C GLY A 113 10.28 -10.45 -6.29
N LYS A 114 11.10 -9.52 -5.82
CA LYS A 114 12.05 -9.70 -4.72
C LYS A 114 11.53 -9.02 -3.46
N THR A 115 11.22 -9.81 -2.43
CA THR A 115 10.77 -9.27 -1.14
C THR A 115 11.93 -8.61 -0.39
N LEU A 116 11.80 -7.30 -0.15
CA LEU A 116 12.78 -6.51 0.61
C LEU A 116 12.38 -6.32 2.07
N THR A 117 11.08 -6.30 2.34
CA THR A 117 10.51 -6.33 3.69
C THR A 117 9.40 -7.34 3.68
N GLU A 118 9.45 -8.35 4.55
CA GLU A 118 8.42 -9.39 4.62
C GLU A 118 7.06 -8.81 5.00
N TYR A 119 5.97 -9.44 4.53
CA TYR A 119 4.62 -9.01 4.89
C TYR A 119 4.40 -9.12 6.40
N LEU A 120 3.94 -8.03 7.00
CA LEU A 120 3.39 -8.02 8.35
C LEU A 120 2.02 -7.36 8.30
N GLY A 121 0.99 -8.09 8.74
CA GLY A 121 -0.39 -7.64 8.60
C GLY A 121 -0.77 -6.42 9.44
N PRO A 122 -1.92 -5.78 9.12
CA PRO A 122 -2.55 -4.77 9.98
C PRO A 122 -2.63 -5.21 11.44
N GLY A 123 -2.22 -4.33 12.35
CA GLY A 123 -2.32 -4.54 13.80
C GLY A 123 -2.90 -3.36 14.58
N PRO A 124 -3.94 -2.67 14.10
CA PRO A 124 -4.59 -1.61 14.87
C PRO A 124 -5.23 -2.20 16.13
N LYS A 125 -5.17 -1.47 17.23
CA LYS A 125 -5.84 -1.87 18.48
C LYS A 125 -7.35 -1.63 18.40
N ASP A 126 -8.11 -2.33 19.22
CA ASP A 126 -9.58 -2.22 19.25
C ASP A 126 -10.07 -0.84 19.68
N ASP A 127 -9.27 -0.10 20.45
CA ASP A 127 -9.53 1.27 20.91
C ASP A 127 -9.02 2.36 19.95
N SER A 128 -8.30 1.99 18.90
CA SER A 128 -7.86 2.91 17.86
C SER A 128 -8.96 3.11 16.81
N LYS A 129 -9.05 4.31 16.24
CA LYS A 129 -9.80 4.53 15.00
C LYS A 129 -9.20 3.64 13.88
N PRO A 130 -9.98 3.25 12.86
CA PRO A 130 -9.46 2.47 11.75
C PRO A 130 -8.29 3.19 11.07
N HIS A 131 -7.20 2.44 10.81
CA HIS A 131 -6.02 2.92 10.11
C HIS A 131 -6.24 2.81 8.61
N ARG A 132 -5.64 3.73 7.85
CA ARG A 132 -5.56 3.67 6.38
C ARG A 132 -4.37 2.81 5.99
N TYR A 133 -4.56 1.88 5.06
CA TYR A 133 -3.47 1.09 4.50
C TYR A 133 -3.37 1.39 3.01
N LEU A 134 -2.21 1.91 2.59
CA LEU A 134 -1.92 2.29 1.21
C LEU A 134 -1.18 1.17 0.50
N PHE A 135 -1.76 0.69 -0.60
CA PHE A 135 -1.15 -0.22 -1.56
C PHE A 135 -0.64 0.63 -2.73
N LEU A 136 0.68 0.75 -2.86
CA LEU A 136 1.31 1.67 -3.80
C LEU A 136 2.16 0.85 -4.78
N LEU A 137 1.94 1.02 -6.07
CA LEU A 137 2.73 0.41 -7.12
C LEU A 137 3.51 1.51 -7.87
N TYR A 138 4.82 1.33 -7.89
CA TYR A 138 5.75 2.24 -8.56
C TYR A 138 6.40 1.54 -9.75
N ARG A 139 6.57 2.26 -10.85
CA ARG A 139 7.42 1.87 -11.97
C ARG A 139 8.88 2.19 -11.63
N GLU A 140 9.77 1.24 -11.86
CA GLU A 140 11.21 1.41 -11.67
C GLU A 140 11.85 2.09 -12.89
N PRO A 141 12.80 3.01 -12.70
CA PRO A 141 13.59 3.53 -13.81
C PRO A 141 14.49 2.43 -14.39
N LYS A 142 14.76 2.49 -15.70
CA LYS A 142 15.48 1.42 -16.43
C LYS A 142 16.89 1.15 -15.92
N ASP A 143 17.54 2.17 -15.36
CA ASP A 143 18.90 2.15 -14.83
C ASP A 143 18.94 1.93 -13.31
N LEU A 144 17.80 1.62 -12.67
CA LEU A 144 17.75 1.30 -11.26
C LEU A 144 18.61 0.06 -10.97
N LYS A 145 19.59 0.22 -10.09
CA LYS A 145 20.33 -0.91 -9.52
C LYS A 145 19.39 -1.73 -8.65
N GLU A 146 19.55 -3.04 -8.69
CA GLU A 146 18.73 -3.96 -7.92
C GLU A 146 18.73 -3.58 -6.42
N LEU A 147 17.54 -3.32 -5.90
CA LEU A 147 17.34 -2.97 -4.49
C LEU A 147 17.55 -4.19 -3.59
N THR A 148 18.02 -3.95 -2.37
CA THR A 148 18.27 -4.99 -1.37
C THR A 148 17.54 -4.71 -0.06
N LYS A 149 17.60 -5.65 0.91
CA LYS A 149 16.95 -5.47 2.22
C LYS A 149 17.58 -4.29 2.98
N GLU A 150 18.86 -4.03 2.74
CA GLU A 150 19.59 -2.91 3.32
C GLU A 150 19.06 -1.54 2.86
N ASP A 151 18.45 -1.47 1.66
CA ASP A 151 17.88 -0.22 1.14
C ASP A 151 16.61 0.20 1.89
N VAL A 152 15.84 -0.75 2.41
CA VAL A 152 14.57 -0.48 3.12
C VAL A 152 14.74 -0.48 4.64
N GLY A 153 15.74 -1.19 5.16
CA GLY A 153 16.02 -1.32 6.60
C GLY A 153 15.61 -2.68 7.16
N GLY A 154 15.90 -2.91 8.44
CA GLY A 154 15.70 -4.22 9.07
C GLY A 154 14.24 -4.62 9.30
N GLU A 155 14.04 -5.89 9.62
CA GLU A 155 12.72 -6.54 9.73
C GLU A 155 12.06 -6.37 11.10
N GLU A 156 12.81 -5.95 12.12
CA GLU A 156 12.29 -5.82 13.49
C GLU A 156 11.15 -4.81 13.54
N PHE A 157 10.17 -5.07 14.41
CA PHE A 157 8.96 -4.25 14.52
C PHE A 157 9.26 -2.75 14.68
N VAL A 158 10.28 -2.41 15.48
CA VAL A 158 10.72 -1.02 15.72
C VAL A 158 11.48 -0.39 14.56
N GLN A 159 11.98 -1.18 13.62
CA GLN A 159 12.70 -0.73 12.43
C GLN A 159 11.75 -0.44 11.25
N ARG A 160 10.49 -0.86 11.34
CA ARG A 160 9.44 -0.61 10.33
C ARG A 160 8.74 0.73 10.48
N ARG A 161 8.81 1.36 11.66
CA ARG A 161 8.19 2.67 11.95
C ARG A 161 8.94 3.82 11.27
N SER A 162 8.24 4.93 11.06
CA SER A 162 8.81 6.19 10.57
C SER A 162 9.60 5.99 9.27
N PHE A 163 9.14 5.09 8.42
CA PHE A 163 9.72 4.84 7.12
C PHE A 163 9.51 6.08 6.25
N GLY A 164 10.62 6.69 5.80
CA GLY A 164 10.61 7.84 4.90
C GLY A 164 10.20 7.44 3.48
N ALA A 165 8.95 6.99 3.31
CA ALA A 165 8.46 6.42 2.07
C ALA A 165 8.60 7.38 0.88
N LYS A 166 8.32 8.67 1.09
CA LYS A 166 8.50 9.72 0.07
C LYS A 166 9.97 9.88 -0.30
N GLU A 167 10.84 10.08 0.69
CA GLU A 167 12.26 10.31 0.47
C GLU A 167 12.92 9.08 -0.18
N TRP A 168 12.46 7.88 0.20
CA TRP A 168 12.94 6.62 -0.34
C TRP A 168 12.53 6.44 -1.81
N THR A 169 11.25 6.64 -2.15
CA THR A 169 10.80 6.52 -3.55
C THR A 169 11.45 7.57 -4.45
N GLU A 170 11.59 8.81 -3.97
CA GLU A 170 12.28 9.89 -4.68
C GLU A 170 13.77 9.57 -4.90
N LYS A 171 14.48 9.09 -3.87
CA LYS A 171 15.90 8.69 -3.96
C LYS A 171 16.13 7.64 -5.04
N HIS A 172 15.19 6.72 -5.21
CA HIS A 172 15.29 5.61 -6.17
C HIS A 172 14.62 5.92 -7.52
N GLY A 173 14.13 7.15 -7.73
CA GLY A 173 13.52 7.57 -8.99
C GLY A 173 12.23 6.81 -9.34
N LEU A 174 11.53 6.31 -8.32
CA LEU A 174 10.33 5.49 -8.48
C LEU A 174 9.13 6.37 -8.86
N GLU A 175 8.38 5.96 -9.88
CA GLU A 175 7.21 6.70 -10.35
C GLU A 175 5.92 5.99 -9.95
N LEU A 176 5.04 6.66 -9.20
CA LEU A 176 3.77 6.07 -8.77
C LEU A 176 2.83 5.89 -9.97
N VAL A 177 2.45 4.65 -10.25
CA VAL A 177 1.59 4.29 -11.40
C VAL A 177 0.24 3.70 -10.97
N GLY A 178 0.16 3.09 -9.79
CA GLY A 178 -1.06 2.46 -9.28
C GLY A 178 -1.22 2.64 -7.78
N VAL A 179 -2.47 2.80 -7.34
CA VAL A 179 -2.85 2.91 -5.92
C VAL A 179 -4.12 2.11 -5.68
N ASN A 180 -4.19 1.44 -4.54
CA ASN A 180 -5.43 1.05 -3.89
C ASN A 180 -5.29 1.30 -2.38
N TRP A 181 -6.38 1.29 -1.64
CA TRP A 181 -6.32 1.50 -0.20
C TRP A 181 -7.51 0.87 0.52
N MET A 182 -7.32 0.57 1.81
CA MET A 182 -8.37 0.06 2.69
C MET A 182 -8.32 0.74 4.05
N LEU A 183 -9.40 0.60 4.80
CA LEU A 183 -9.38 0.81 6.24
C LEU A 183 -9.10 -0.54 6.93
N GLY A 184 -8.25 -0.54 7.95
CA GLY A 184 -8.04 -1.69 8.82
C GLY A 184 -8.39 -1.33 10.26
N ALA A 185 -9.18 -2.17 10.92
CA ALA A 185 -9.61 -1.97 12.29
C ALA A 185 -9.33 -3.21 13.15
N GLY A 186 -9.15 -3.00 14.46
CA GLY A 186 -9.09 -4.09 15.42
C GLY A 186 -10.36 -4.93 15.35
N ASP A 187 -10.28 -6.21 15.68
CA ASP A 187 -11.44 -7.12 15.62
C ASP A 187 -12.58 -6.68 16.55
N GLY A 188 -12.23 -6.07 17.69
CA GLY A 188 -13.17 -5.52 18.67
C GLY A 188 -13.59 -4.07 18.43
N TRP A 189 -13.05 -3.40 17.40
CA TRP A 189 -13.40 -2.00 17.12
C TRP A 189 -14.90 -1.85 16.82
N LYS A 190 -15.51 -0.85 17.46
CA LYS A 190 -16.90 -0.45 17.27
C LYS A 190 -16.95 0.98 16.78
N ASP A 191 -17.90 1.23 15.88
CA ASP A 191 -18.15 2.55 15.32
C ASP A 191 -18.86 3.41 16.38
N SER A 192 -18.09 4.16 17.17
CA SER A 192 -18.62 4.96 18.28
C SER A 192 -19.69 5.96 17.82
N ASP A 193 -19.66 6.38 16.56
CA ASP A 193 -20.58 7.36 15.99
C ASP A 193 -21.94 6.75 15.59
N LYS A 194 -22.09 5.42 15.65
CA LYS A 194 -23.36 4.71 15.39
C LYS A 194 -24.06 4.20 16.64
N ASP A 195 -23.39 4.19 17.78
CA ASP A 195 -23.95 3.73 19.05
C ASP A 195 -24.65 4.86 19.83
N GLU A 196 -24.62 6.11 19.34
CA GLU A 196 -25.30 7.28 19.94
C GLU A 196 -26.64 7.68 19.27
N LEU A 197 -27.24 6.81 18.44
CA LEU A 197 -28.56 7.03 17.80
C LEU A 197 -29.66 6.10 18.35
#